data_AF-A5F9Q2-F1
#
_entry.id   AF-A5F9Q2-F1
#
_cell.length_a   1.000
_cell.length_b   1.000
_cell.length_c   1.000
_cell.angle_alpha   90.00
_cell.angle_beta   90.00
_cell.angle_gamma   90.00
#
_symmetry.space_group_name_H-M   'P 1'
#
loop_
_entity.id
_entity.type
_entity.pdbx_description
1 polymer ?
#
loop_
_entity_poly.entity_id
_entity_poly.type
_entity_poly.pdbx_seq_one_letter_code
_entity_poly.pdbx_strand_id
1 'polypeptide(L)'
;MKLKLMVLRKLVDRKGNKIDHRTMTWEDWKDKVLEEAGELCEALSSGDKKKIMEEVLDVIQVGIGILAKLFRENFDIVQGFHRHNKKLVDRGCEACAEVNFNASRK
;
A
#
# COMPACT_ATOMS: atom_id res chain seq x y z
N MET A 1 -8.47 -16.53 -11.39
CA MET A 1 -8.25 -16.49 -9.93
C MET A 1 -8.66 -15.10 -9.42
N LYS A 2 -9.44 -15.00 -8.34
CA LYS A 2 -9.76 -13.69 -7.70
C LYS A 2 -8.80 -13.47 -6.53
N LEU A 3 -7.84 -12.57 -6.69
CA LEU A 3 -6.92 -12.17 -5.62
C LEU A 3 -7.58 -11.09 -4.74
N LYS A 4 -7.34 -11.14 -3.43
CA LYS A 4 -7.86 -10.14 -2.48
C LYS A 4 -6.77 -9.81 -1.47
N LEU A 5 -6.47 -8.52 -1.29
CA LEU A 5 -5.64 -8.01 -0.21
C LEU A 5 -6.53 -7.41 0.89
N MET A 6 -6.12 -7.53 2.15
CA MET A 6 -6.92 -7.06 3.28
C MET A 6 -6.66 -5.58 3.58
N VAL A 7 -7.71 -4.86 3.95
CA VAL A 7 -7.56 -3.56 4.62
C VAL A 7 -7.49 -3.85 6.12
N LEU A 8 -6.32 -3.63 6.72
CA LEU A 8 -6.08 -3.96 8.11
C LEU A 8 -6.76 -2.93 9.03
N ARG A 9 -7.58 -3.43 9.96
CA ARG A 9 -8.02 -2.66 11.14
C ARG A 9 -7.00 -2.75 12.25
N LYS A 10 -6.45 -3.95 12.46
CA LYS A 10 -5.49 -4.27 13.52
C LYS A 10 -4.31 -5.00 12.91
N LEU A 11 -3.14 -4.71 13.44
CA LEU A 11 -1.86 -5.36 13.16
C LEU A 11 -1.28 -5.87 14.49
N VAL A 12 -0.57 -6.98 14.44
CA VAL A 12 0.34 -7.38 15.51
C VAL A 12 1.74 -7.21 14.97
N ASP A 13 2.53 -6.33 15.58
CA ASP A 13 3.91 -6.11 15.15
C ASP A 13 4.82 -7.29 15.54
N ARG A 14 6.08 -7.26 15.09
CA ARG A 14 7.08 -8.29 15.42
C ARG A 14 7.36 -8.41 16.93
N LYS A 15 7.01 -7.40 17.72
CA LYS A 15 7.16 -7.37 19.19
C LYS A 15 5.90 -7.85 19.92
N GLY A 16 4.85 -8.22 19.20
CA GLY A 16 3.57 -8.67 19.75
C GLY A 16 2.62 -7.53 20.14
N ASN A 17 2.95 -6.27 19.84
CA ASN A 17 2.08 -5.13 20.13
C ASN A 17 0.88 -5.12 19.18
N LYS A 18 -0.31 -4.85 19.72
CA LYS A 18 -1.54 -4.71 18.95
C LYS A 18 -1.72 -3.26 18.53
N ILE A 19 -1.57 -2.99 17.25
CA ILE A 19 -1.70 -1.65 16.66
C ILE A 19 -3.07 -1.54 16.00
N ASP A 20 -3.83 -0.48 16.28
CA ASP A 20 -5.06 -0.14 15.55
C ASP A 20 -4.72 0.87 14.44
N HIS A 21 -4.84 0.46 13.18
CA HIS A 21 -4.54 1.31 12.04
C HIS A 21 -5.43 2.56 11.96
N ARG A 22 -6.57 2.55 12.66
CA ARG A 22 -7.48 3.70 12.70
C ARG A 22 -6.95 4.83 13.57
N THR A 23 -6.08 4.52 14.54
CA THR A 23 -5.50 5.46 15.51
C THR A 23 -4.07 5.87 15.18
N MET A 24 -3.44 5.25 14.17
CA MET A 24 -2.11 5.63 13.70
C MET A 24 -2.07 7.08 13.22
N THR A 25 -1.05 7.80 13.69
CA THR A 25 -0.68 9.15 13.27
C THR A 25 0.01 9.14 11.91
N TRP A 26 0.19 10.31 11.30
CA TRP A 26 0.96 10.42 10.06
C TRP A 26 2.45 10.07 10.25
N GLU A 27 3.01 10.30 11.44
CA GLU A 27 4.38 9.89 11.74
C GLU A 27 4.49 8.36 11.81
N ASP A 28 3.52 7.68 12.44
CA ASP A 28 3.48 6.21 12.45
C ASP A 28 3.43 5.63 11.02
N TRP A 29 2.63 6.26 10.14
CA TRP A 29 2.56 5.84 8.73
C TRP A 29 3.86 6.10 7.97
N LYS A 30 4.53 7.23 8.24
CA LYS A 30 5.83 7.56 7.66
C LYS A 30 6.89 6.55 8.09
N ASP A 31 6.93 6.18 9.37
CA ASP A 31 7.84 5.16 9.89
C ASP A 31 7.62 3.81 9.21
N LYS A 32 6.36 3.38 9.06
CA LYS A 32 6.03 2.16 8.30
C LYS A 32 6.46 2.25 6.83
N VAL A 33 6.28 3.39 6.16
CA VAL A 33 6.76 3.56 4.78
C VAL A 33 8.28 3.39 4.69
N LEU A 34 9.02 3.98 5.64
CA LEU A 34 10.49 3.88 5.66
C LEU A 34 10.96 2.45 5.95
N GLU A 35 10.31 1.75 6.88
CA GLU A 35 10.58 0.34 7.20
C GLU A 35 10.41 -0.54 5.96
N GLU A 36 9.20 -0.62 5.40
CA GLU A 36 8.92 -1.56 4.30
C GLU A 36 9.68 -1.20 3.01
N ALA A 37 9.91 0.10 2.76
CA ALA A 37 10.74 0.51 1.62
C ALA A 37 12.20 0.10 1.79
N GLY A 38 12.73 0.15 3.03
CA GLY A 38 14.06 -0.33 3.37
C GLY A 38 14.17 -1.85 3.16
N GLU A 39 13.22 -2.61 3.70
CA GLU A 39 13.18 -4.08 3.56
C GLU A 39 13.08 -4.50 2.09
N LEU A 40 12.27 -3.79 1.28
CA LEU A 40 12.21 -4.00 -0.16
C LEU A 40 13.55 -3.70 -0.86
N CYS A 41 14.25 -2.63 -0.50
CA CYS A 41 15.57 -2.32 -1.07
C CYS A 41 16.59 -3.44 -0.77
N GLU A 42 16.58 -3.97 0.45
CA GLU A 42 17.43 -5.10 0.84
C GLU A 42 17.07 -6.36 0.06
N ALA A 43 15.77 -6.67 -0.07
CA ALA A 43 15.30 -7.83 -0.83
C ALA A 43 15.70 -7.74 -2.31
N LEU A 44 15.54 -6.57 -2.94
CA LEU A 44 15.98 -6.33 -4.31
C LEU A 44 17.49 -6.54 -4.47
N SER A 45 18.29 -6.08 -3.50
CA SER A 45 19.74 -6.26 -3.49
C SER A 45 20.16 -7.72 -3.35
N SER A 46 19.36 -8.53 -2.66
CA SER A 46 19.62 -9.97 -2.48
C SER A 46 19.32 -10.81 -3.73
N GLY A 47 18.44 -10.35 -4.62
CA GLY A 47 17.94 -11.13 -5.75
C GLY A 47 17.01 -12.29 -5.38
N ASP A 48 16.68 -12.47 -4.09
CA ASP A 48 15.73 -13.49 -3.65
C ASP A 48 14.30 -13.11 -4.06
N LYS A 49 13.80 -13.79 -5.10
CA LYS A 49 12.47 -13.54 -5.67
C LYS A 49 11.33 -13.73 -4.68
N LYS A 50 11.47 -14.64 -3.70
CA LYS A 50 10.43 -14.84 -2.68
C LYS A 50 10.41 -13.66 -1.73
N LYS A 51 11.58 -13.25 -1.24
CA LYS A 51 11.71 -12.08 -0.37
C LYS A 51 11.21 -10.83 -1.09
N ILE A 52 11.63 -10.60 -2.34
CA ILE A 52 11.16 -9.46 -3.15
C ILE A 52 9.64 -9.44 -3.25
N MET A 53 9.00 -10.59 -3.51
CA MET A 53 7.54 -10.67 -3.59
C MET A 53 6.87 -10.32 -2.26
N GLU A 54 7.40 -10.80 -1.14
CA GLU A 54 6.90 -10.49 0.21
C GLU A 54 7.01 -8.99 0.50
N GLU A 55 8.20 -8.40 0.36
CA GLU A 55 8.42 -6.99 0.69
C GLU A 55 7.67 -6.03 -0.27
N VAL A 56 7.49 -6.40 -1.55
CA VAL A 56 6.63 -5.64 -2.47
C VAL A 56 5.18 -5.60 -1.97
N LEU A 57 4.67 -6.74 -1.47
CA LEU A 57 3.32 -6.79 -0.93
C LEU A 57 3.19 -5.99 0.36
N ASP A 58 4.22 -5.94 1.20
CA ASP A 58 4.23 -5.15 2.43
C ASP A 58 4.23 -3.63 2.13
N VAL A 59 5.01 -3.17 1.15
CA VAL A 59 4.94 -1.77 0.65
C VAL A 59 3.54 -1.45 0.12
N ILE A 60 2.93 -2.34 -0.67
CA ILE A 60 1.54 -2.18 -1.14
C ILE A 60 0.58 -2.13 0.04
N GLN A 61 0.75 -2.98 1.05
CA GLN A 61 -0.10 -3.05 2.24
C GLN A 61 -0.07 -1.75 3.05
N VAL A 62 1.10 -1.11 3.17
CA VAL A 62 1.25 0.23 3.78
C VAL A 62 0.52 1.29 2.95
N GLY A 63 0.69 1.28 1.62
CA GLY A 63 -0.03 2.18 0.72
C GLY A 63 -1.56 2.06 0.84
N ILE A 64 -2.08 0.83 0.92
CA ILE A 64 -3.50 0.55 1.17
C ILE A 64 -3.95 1.08 2.53
N GLY A 65 -3.12 0.94 3.56
CA GLY A 65 -3.39 1.48 4.90
C GLY A 65 -3.53 3.00 4.91
N ILE A 66 -2.64 3.71 4.21
CA ILE A 66 -2.68 5.16 4.03
C ILE A 66 -3.93 5.59 3.25
N LEU A 67 -4.24 4.92 2.13
CA LEU A 67 -5.46 5.18 1.36
C LEU A 67 -6.72 4.97 2.21
N ALA A 68 -6.74 3.94 3.08
CA ALA A 68 -7.84 3.69 3.99
C ALA A 68 -7.96 4.78 5.07
N LYS A 69 -6.86 5.37 5.54
CA LYS A 69 -6.89 6.54 6.43
C LYS A 69 -7.47 7.76 5.72
N LEU A 70 -6.97 8.10 4.53
CA LEU A 70 -7.48 9.21 3.71
C LEU A 70 -8.97 9.05 3.39
N PHE A 71 -9.40 7.84 3.05
CA PHE A 71 -10.81 7.54 2.79
C PHE A 71 -11.69 7.81 4.02
N ARG A 72 -11.24 7.45 5.24
CA ARG A 72 -11.95 7.76 6.49
C ARG A 72 -11.97 9.27 6.80
N GLU A 73 -11.01 10.01 6.28
CA GLU A 73 -10.93 11.47 6.35
C GLU A 73 -11.68 12.16 5.19
N ASN A 74 -12.55 11.42 4.48
CA ASN A 74 -13.40 11.89 3.39
C ASN A 74 -12.66 12.44 2.15
N PHE A 75 -11.41 12.00 1.92
CA PHE A 75 -10.73 12.31 0.66
C PHE A 75 -11.26 11.46 -0.50
N ASP A 76 -11.42 12.10 -1.66
CA ASP A 76 -11.82 11.42 -2.90
C ASP A 76 -10.64 10.63 -3.49
N ILE A 77 -10.54 9.37 -3.06
CA ILE A 77 -9.54 8.43 -3.55
C ILE A 77 -9.73 8.16 -5.05
N VAL A 78 -10.97 8.08 -5.55
CA VAL A 78 -11.27 7.79 -6.97
C VAL A 78 -10.69 8.89 -7.86
N GLN A 79 -10.91 10.15 -7.51
CA GLN A 79 -10.31 11.28 -8.21
C GLN A 79 -8.77 11.27 -8.09
N GLY A 80 -8.22 10.81 -6.97
CA GLY A 80 -6.78 10.59 -6.80
C GLY A 80 -6.18 9.64 -7.85
N PHE A 81 -6.82 8.48 -8.06
CA PHE A 81 -6.41 7.51 -9.09
C PHE A 81 -6.55 8.10 -10.50
N HIS A 82 -7.66 8.79 -10.81
CA HIS A 82 -7.83 9.44 -12.11
C HIS A 82 -6.75 10.48 -12.40
N ARG A 83 -6.41 11.34 -11.43
CA ARG A 83 -5.32 12.32 -11.57
C ARG A 83 -3.98 11.64 -11.79
N HIS A 84 -3.70 10.55 -11.07
CA HIS A 84 -2.45 9.81 -11.22
C HIS A 84 -2.32 9.18 -12.62
N ASN A 85 -3.35 8.48 -13.09
CA ASN A 85 -3.34 7.85 -14.41
C ASN A 85 -3.27 8.88 -15.54
N LYS A 86 -4.03 9.99 -15.44
CA LYS A 86 -3.92 11.09 -16.40
C LYS A 86 -2.48 11.61 -16.49
N LYS A 87 -1.83 11.85 -15.35
CA LYS A 87 -0.42 12.27 -15.29
C LYS A 87 0.54 11.27 -15.95
N LEU A 88 0.29 9.96 -15.86
CA LEU A 88 1.11 8.95 -16.54
C LEU A 88 0.90 8.98 -18.06
N VAL A 89 -0.36 9.07 -18.51
CA VAL A 89 -0.69 9.21 -19.93
C VAL A 89 -0.07 10.49 -20.52
N ASP A 90 -0.19 11.62 -19.81
CA ASP A 90 0.40 12.90 -20.23
C ASP A 90 1.94 12.85 -20.32
N ARG A 91 2.59 11.86 -19.67
CA ARG A 91 4.04 11.60 -19.75
C ARG A 91 4.41 10.62 -20.87
N GLY A 92 3.44 10.17 -21.67
CA GLY A 92 3.65 9.18 -22.73
C GLY A 92 3.77 7.73 -22.22
N CYS A 93 3.35 7.45 -20.98
CA CYS A 93 3.31 6.07 -20.50
C CYS A 93 2.17 5.31 -21.21
N GLU A 94 2.49 4.10 -21.69
CA GLU A 94 1.52 3.18 -22.28
C GLU A 94 1.24 2.02 -21.32
N ALA A 95 -0.03 1.75 -21.04
CA ALA A 95 -0.43 0.64 -20.20
C ALA A 95 -0.46 -0.67 -21.00
N CYS A 96 0.22 -1.70 -20.52
CA CYS A 96 0.14 -3.05 -21.09
C CYS A 96 -0.89 -3.95 -20.36
N ALA A 97 -1.37 -3.52 -19.19
CA ALA A 97 -2.35 -4.20 -18.38
C ALA A 97 -2.97 -3.25 -17.34
N GLU A 98 -4.05 -3.66 -16.70
CA GLU A 98 -4.73 -2.90 -15.64
C GLU A 98 -4.91 -3.74 -14.36
N VAL A 99 -4.77 -3.08 -13.21
CA VAL A 99 -5.11 -3.67 -11.89
C VAL A 99 -6.39 -3.00 -11.38
N ASN A 100 -7.41 -3.82 -11.15
CA ASN A 100 -8.71 -3.35 -10.67
C ASN A 100 -8.75 -3.31 -9.14
N PHE A 101 -8.94 -2.12 -8.57
CA PHE A 101 -9.20 -1.93 -7.13
C PHE A 101 -10.69 -1.90 -6.87
N ASN A 102 -11.19 -2.84 -6.06
CA ASN A 102 -12.57 -2.83 -5.56
C ASN A 102 -12.55 -2.69 -4.04
N ALA A 103 -12.94 -1.52 -3.54
CA ALA A 103 -13.08 -1.27 -2.11
C ALA A 103 -14.51 -1.63 -1.67
N SER A 104 -14.69 -2.83 -1.13
CA SER A 104 -15.95 -3.26 -0.51
C SER A 104 -15.83 -3.22 1.01
N ARG A 105 -16.78 -2.59 1.71
CA ARG A 105 -16.93 -2.82 3.16
C ARG A 105 -17.27 -4.30 3.37
N LYS A 106 -16.46 -5.00 4.17
CA LYS A 106 -16.83 -6.33 4.67
C LYS A 106 -17.77 -6.19 5.86
#